data_AF-A0AB35NDX4-F1
#
_entry.id   AF-A0AB35NDX4-F1
#
_cell.length_a   1.000
_cell.length_b   1.000
_cell.length_c   1.000
_cell.angle_alpha   90.00
_cell.angle_beta   90.00
_cell.angle_gamma   90.00
#
_symmetry.space_group_name_H-M   'P 1'
#
loop_
_entity.id
_entity.type
_entity.pdbx_description
1 polymer ?
#
loop_
_entity_poly.entity_id
_entity_poly.type
_entity_poly.pdbx_seq_one_letter_code
_entity_poly.pdbx_strand_id
1 'polypeptide(L)'
;MKYVVLAWLLCCSHFSYADFAYHGQLQLQTASGEQRQQIFTLQLKREAGAYQFTVGQQQTRFAMPPQSYSMALILQDDTDVWVTDLSNQPLHGFTLQLGQYVIKLNKDDNARSARGRFVLQINDEFYYFSKGPAQINFSLTDNGISELNVRGMFKPKR
;
A
#
# COMPACT_ATOMS: atom_id res chain seq x y z
N MET A 1 -54.85 28.15 1.02
CA MET A 1 -54.58 26.70 1.16
C MET A 1 -53.15 26.47 0.68
N LYS A 2 -52.21 26.35 1.62
CA LYS A 2 -51.58 25.09 2.04
C LYS A 2 -50.59 24.55 0.99
N TYR A 3 -49.33 24.95 1.17
CA TYR A 3 -48.11 24.14 1.04
C TYR A 3 -48.11 23.06 -0.04
N VAL A 4 -47.65 23.39 -1.25
CA VAL A 4 -47.06 22.38 -2.16
C VAL A 4 -45.56 22.42 -1.93
N VAL A 5 -45.17 21.77 -0.84
CA VAL A 5 -43.80 21.61 -0.35
C VAL A 5 -43.11 20.54 -1.20
N LEU A 6 -42.05 20.96 -1.89
CA LEU A 6 -40.73 20.35 -1.80
C LEU A 6 -40.69 18.81 -1.77
N ALA A 7 -40.94 18.14 -2.90
CA ALA A 7 -40.84 16.68 -2.99
C ALA A 7 -40.14 16.20 -4.28
N TRP A 8 -39.07 16.89 -4.69
CA TRP A 8 -38.33 16.55 -5.92
C TRP A 8 -36.80 16.62 -5.74
N LEU A 9 -36.29 16.08 -4.64
CA LEU A 9 -34.85 16.09 -4.33
C LEU A 9 -34.28 14.77 -3.75
N LEU A 10 -35.05 13.67 -3.73
CA LEU A 10 -34.66 12.44 -3.00
C LEU A 10 -34.30 11.22 -3.87
N CYS A 11 -34.13 11.32 -5.19
CA CYS A 11 -33.87 10.14 -6.03
C CYS A 11 -32.47 10.02 -6.63
N CYS A 12 -31.52 10.88 -6.28
CA CYS A 12 -30.11 10.67 -6.66
C CYS A 12 -29.35 9.89 -5.57
N SER A 13 -29.85 8.72 -5.16
CA SER A 13 -29.00 7.76 -4.45
C SER A 13 -27.91 7.31 -5.42
N HIS A 14 -26.71 7.85 -5.23
CA HIS A 14 -25.54 7.48 -6.00
C HIS A 14 -25.25 6.01 -5.67
N PHE A 15 -25.53 5.10 -6.62
CA PHE A 15 -24.91 3.79 -6.58
C PHE A 15 -23.41 4.00 -6.80
N SER A 16 -22.68 4.19 -5.71
CA SER A 16 -21.21 4.19 -5.71
C SER A 16 -20.79 2.77 -6.05
N TYR A 17 -20.29 2.57 -7.26
CA TYR A 17 -19.61 1.34 -7.63
C TYR A 17 -18.19 1.42 -7.02
N ALA A 18 -17.91 0.54 -6.06
CA ALA A 18 -16.59 0.43 -5.44
C ALA A 18 -15.64 -0.32 -6.39
N ASP A 19 -15.13 0.42 -7.37
CA ASP A 19 -14.19 -0.09 -8.37
C ASP A 19 -13.01 0.89 -8.49
N PHE A 20 -11.81 0.41 -8.19
CA PHE A 20 -10.59 1.17 -8.42
C PHE A 20 -9.50 0.24 -8.95
N ALA A 21 -8.61 0.77 -9.78
CA ALA A 21 -7.47 0.02 -10.30
C ALA A 21 -6.23 0.92 -10.32
N TYR A 22 -5.21 0.53 -9.56
CA TYR A 22 -3.89 1.13 -9.62
C TYR A 22 -2.92 0.15 -10.28
N HIS A 23 -2.25 0.62 -11.34
CA HIS A 23 -1.14 -0.09 -11.97
C HIS A 23 0.14 0.67 -11.66
N GLY A 24 0.75 0.32 -10.53
CA GLY A 24 1.94 0.96 -10.02
C GLY A 24 3.21 0.49 -10.70
N GLN A 25 4.20 1.39 -10.79
CA GLN A 25 5.54 1.03 -11.23
C GLN A 25 6.34 0.53 -10.02
N LEU A 26 6.84 -0.70 -10.11
CA LEU A 26 7.63 -1.32 -9.06
C LEU A 26 9.06 -1.57 -9.56
N GLN A 27 10.02 -0.99 -8.88
CA GLN A 27 11.44 -1.24 -9.06
C GLN A 27 11.95 -1.99 -7.82
N LEU A 28 12.63 -3.12 -8.03
CA LEU A 28 13.17 -3.97 -6.98
C LEU A 28 14.69 -4.00 -7.05
N GLN A 29 15.32 -4.03 -5.88
CA GLN A 29 16.73 -4.31 -5.70
C GLN A 29 16.84 -5.58 -4.85
N THR A 30 17.20 -6.70 -5.47
CA THR A 30 17.31 -7.98 -4.75
C THR A 30 18.56 -8.02 -3.90
N ALA A 31 18.59 -8.92 -2.91
CA ALA A 31 19.79 -9.19 -2.12
C ALA A 31 20.99 -9.67 -2.98
N SER A 32 20.72 -10.27 -4.14
CA SER A 32 21.76 -10.66 -5.12
C SER A 32 22.33 -9.49 -5.94
N GLY A 33 21.79 -8.27 -5.77
CA GLY A 33 22.20 -7.08 -6.51
C GLY A 33 21.48 -6.87 -7.85
N GLU A 34 20.57 -7.76 -8.22
CA GLU A 34 19.77 -7.63 -9.44
C GLU A 34 18.73 -6.50 -9.30
N GLN A 35 18.55 -5.75 -10.38
CA GLN A 35 17.51 -4.73 -10.49
C GLN A 35 16.40 -5.27 -11.39
N ARG A 36 15.15 -5.26 -10.90
CA ARG A 36 13.98 -5.69 -11.69
C ARG A 36 12.93 -4.60 -11.72
N GLN A 37 12.28 -4.45 -12.87
CA GLN A 37 11.13 -3.56 -13.03
C GLN A 37 9.91 -4.40 -13.39
N GLN A 38 8.78 -4.13 -12.75
CA GLN A 38 7.51 -4.79 -13.03
C GLN A 38 6.34 -3.89 -12.66
N ILE A 39 5.14 -4.29 -13.07
CA ILE A 39 3.90 -3.64 -12.67
C ILE A 39 3.39 -4.28 -11.39
N PHE A 40 3.05 -3.46 -10.40
CA PHE A 40 2.33 -3.86 -9.20
C PHE A 40 0.86 -3.43 -9.31
N THR A 41 -0.06 -4.37 -9.25
CA THR A 41 -1.49 -4.08 -9.34
C THR A 41 -2.11 -4.01 -7.95
N LEU A 42 -2.84 -2.94 -7.65
CA LEU A 42 -3.76 -2.86 -6.51
C LEU A 42 -5.14 -2.51 -7.05
N GLN A 43 -6.06 -3.47 -7.03
CA GLN A 43 -7.35 -3.32 -7.70
C GLN A 43 -8.48 -3.93 -6.86
N LEU A 44 -9.61 -3.23 -6.83
CA LEU A 44 -10.90 -3.74 -6.39
C LEU A 44 -11.87 -3.73 -7.57
N LYS A 45 -12.50 -4.86 -7.85
CA LYS A 45 -13.50 -5.00 -8.90
C LYS A 45 -14.71 -5.74 -8.36
N ARG A 46 -15.91 -5.20 -8.55
CA ARG A 46 -17.16 -5.91 -8.29
C ARG A 46 -17.50 -6.85 -9.45
N GLU A 47 -17.72 -8.12 -9.15
CA GLU A 47 -18.07 -9.14 -10.15
C GLU A 47 -19.07 -10.14 -9.58
N ALA A 48 -20.20 -10.31 -10.28
CA ALA A 48 -21.25 -11.29 -9.95
C ALA A 48 -21.67 -11.29 -8.45
N GLY A 49 -21.93 -10.11 -7.90
CA GLY A 49 -22.38 -9.95 -6.51
C GLY A 49 -21.28 -10.11 -5.45
N ALA A 50 -20.01 -10.26 -5.85
CA ALA A 50 -18.86 -10.32 -4.97
C ALA A 50 -17.83 -9.25 -5.33
N TYR A 51 -16.80 -9.13 -4.50
CA TYR A 51 -15.67 -8.23 -4.71
C TYR A 51 -14.40 -9.04 -4.93
N GLN A 52 -13.73 -8.79 -6.05
CA GLN A 52 -12.42 -9.33 -6.36
C GLN A 52 -11.38 -8.28 -6.03
N PHE A 53 -10.50 -8.59 -5.09
CA PHE A 53 -9.40 -7.73 -4.68
C PHE A 53 -8.08 -8.34 -5.13
N THR A 54 -7.30 -7.58 -5.89
CA THR A 54 -6.01 -7.99 -6.45
C THR A 54 -4.91 -7.12 -5.86
N VAL A 55 -3.85 -7.76 -5.37
CA VAL A 55 -2.65 -7.13 -4.79
C VAL A 55 -1.42 -7.83 -5.35
N GLY A 56 -0.60 -7.12 -6.11
CA GLY A 56 0.51 -7.72 -6.85
C GLY A 56 0.00 -8.85 -7.76
N GLN A 57 0.42 -10.07 -7.46
CA GLN A 57 0.01 -11.31 -8.16
C GLN A 57 -1.10 -12.07 -7.44
N GLN A 58 -1.50 -11.63 -6.24
CA GLN A 58 -2.50 -12.30 -5.42
C GLN A 58 -3.89 -11.77 -5.71
N GLN A 59 -4.88 -12.65 -5.72
CA GLN A 59 -6.27 -12.30 -5.93
C GLN A 59 -7.14 -13.02 -4.90
N THR A 60 -8.00 -12.26 -4.22
CA THR A 60 -8.92 -12.78 -3.20
C THR A 60 -10.34 -12.31 -3.47
N ARG A 61 -11.31 -13.18 -3.23
CA ARG A 61 -12.74 -12.86 -3.38
C ARG A 61 -13.36 -12.62 -2.00
N PHE A 62 -14.08 -11.52 -1.86
CA PHE A 62 -14.77 -11.13 -0.64
C PHE A 62 -16.27 -10.94 -0.89
N ALA A 63 -17.07 -11.17 0.15
CA ALA A 63 -18.51 -10.86 0.14
C ALA A 63 -18.79 -9.35 0.25
N MET A 64 -17.87 -8.61 0.89
CA MET A 64 -17.92 -7.16 1.10
C MET A 64 -16.57 -6.54 0.70
N PRO A 65 -16.52 -5.26 0.31
CA PRO A 65 -15.28 -4.64 -0.11
C PRO A 65 -14.33 -4.51 1.10
N PRO A 66 -13.03 -4.80 0.96
CA PRO A 66 -12.07 -4.62 2.04
C PRO A 66 -11.89 -3.13 2.33
N GLN A 67 -11.89 -2.76 3.60
CA GLN A 67 -11.65 -1.37 4.04
C GLN A 67 -10.17 -1.08 4.29
N SER A 68 -9.34 -2.12 4.38
CA SER A 68 -7.90 -1.96 4.54
C SER A 68 -7.14 -3.16 3.98
N TYR A 69 -5.87 -2.91 3.67
CA TYR A 69 -4.89 -3.92 3.31
C TYR A 69 -3.56 -3.60 3.99
N SER A 70 -2.80 -4.61 4.41
CA SER A 70 -1.52 -4.44 5.12
C SER A 70 -0.42 -5.16 4.37
N MET A 71 0.58 -4.41 3.94
CA MET A 71 1.81 -4.95 3.35
C MET A 71 2.86 -5.09 4.44
N ALA A 72 3.35 -6.31 4.67
CA ALA A 72 4.33 -6.59 5.70
C ALA A 72 5.77 -6.43 5.17
N LEU A 73 6.61 -5.75 5.94
CA LEU A 73 8.04 -5.63 5.69
C LEU A 73 8.78 -6.29 6.85
N ILE A 74 9.51 -7.36 6.58
CA ILE A 74 10.21 -8.14 7.60
C ILE A 74 11.71 -7.92 7.42
N LEU A 75 12.32 -7.17 8.35
CA LEU A 75 13.76 -7.04 8.43
C LEU A 75 14.37 -8.29 9.06
N GLN A 76 15.13 -9.04 8.28
CA GLN A 76 15.85 -10.23 8.71
C GLN A 76 17.31 -9.88 8.98
N ASP A 77 17.76 -10.20 10.20
CA ASP A 77 19.16 -10.11 10.65
C ASP A 77 19.87 -8.76 10.38
N ASP A 78 19.09 -7.69 10.25
CA ASP A 78 19.55 -6.36 9.85
C ASP A 78 20.26 -6.32 8.48
N THR A 79 20.12 -7.34 7.63
CA THR A 79 20.77 -7.41 6.31
C THR A 79 19.81 -7.23 5.15
N ASP A 80 18.63 -7.85 5.25
CA ASP A 80 17.70 -8.05 4.15
C ASP A 80 16.26 -7.80 4.58
N VAL A 81 15.42 -7.38 3.63
CA VAL A 81 13.99 -7.18 3.89
C VAL A 81 13.15 -8.09 3.00
N TRP A 82 12.22 -8.81 3.62
CA TRP A 82 11.20 -9.60 2.92
C TRP A 82 9.92 -8.79 2.79
N VAL A 83 9.40 -8.75 1.55
CA VAL A 83 8.09 -8.18 1.21
C VAL A 83 7.43 -9.11 0.21
N THR A 84 6.66 -10.07 0.72
CA THR A 84 6.11 -11.18 -0.07
C THR A 84 5.16 -10.74 -1.18
N ASP A 85 4.49 -9.60 -0.97
CA ASP A 85 3.58 -8.99 -1.94
C ASP A 85 4.33 -8.46 -3.17
N LEU A 86 5.63 -8.19 -3.05
CA LEU A 86 6.47 -7.61 -4.11
C LEU A 86 7.41 -8.63 -4.75
N SER A 87 7.92 -9.58 -3.96
CA SER A 87 8.97 -10.52 -4.38
C SER A 87 8.97 -11.79 -3.54
N ASN A 88 9.34 -12.92 -4.15
CA ASN A 88 9.61 -14.18 -3.47
C ASN A 88 11.07 -14.30 -2.98
N GLN A 89 11.88 -13.25 -3.17
CA GLN A 89 13.29 -13.16 -2.77
C GLN A 89 13.50 -11.96 -1.84
N PRO A 90 14.50 -12.03 -0.92
CA PRO A 90 14.86 -10.91 -0.07
C PRO A 90 15.35 -9.70 -0.88
N LEU A 91 15.07 -8.51 -0.37
CA LEU A 91 15.33 -7.23 -1.01
C LEU A 91 16.33 -6.40 -0.21
N HIS A 92 17.21 -5.71 -0.93
CA HIS A 92 18.01 -4.58 -0.41
C HIS A 92 17.30 -3.23 -0.60
N GLY A 93 16.23 -3.20 -1.38
CA GLY A 93 15.40 -2.03 -1.55
C GLY A 93 14.31 -2.22 -2.59
N PHE A 94 13.38 -1.28 -2.62
CA PHE A 94 12.40 -1.16 -3.69
C PHE A 94 11.92 0.29 -3.82
N THR A 95 11.30 0.60 -4.95
CA THR A 95 10.51 1.82 -5.15
C THR A 95 9.20 1.41 -5.80
N LEU A 96 8.10 1.70 -5.12
CA LEU A 96 6.74 1.46 -5.58
C LEU A 96 6.04 2.82 -5.74
N GLN A 97 5.69 3.16 -6.98
CA GLN A 97 4.82 4.29 -7.25
C GLN A 97 3.39 3.78 -7.45
N LEU A 98 2.46 4.23 -6.62
CA LEU A 98 1.07 3.77 -6.63
C LEU A 98 0.11 4.96 -6.44
N GLY A 99 -0.56 5.37 -7.51
CA GLY A 99 -1.37 6.60 -7.50
C GLY A 99 -0.49 7.81 -7.17
N GLN A 100 -0.86 8.52 -6.10
CA GLN A 100 -0.10 9.68 -5.59
C GLN A 100 1.03 9.32 -4.63
N TYR A 101 1.16 8.05 -4.23
CA TYR A 101 2.13 7.63 -3.24
C TYR A 101 3.40 7.11 -3.89
N VAL A 102 4.54 7.56 -3.38
CA VAL A 102 5.86 6.99 -3.68
C VAL A 102 6.38 6.33 -2.40
N ILE A 103 6.46 5.00 -2.42
CA ILE A 103 6.94 4.19 -1.30
C ILE A 103 8.32 3.65 -1.69
N LYS A 104 9.35 4.07 -0.98
CA LYS A 104 10.73 3.67 -1.25
C LYS A 104 11.36 3.06 -0.01
N LEU A 105 12.01 1.92 -0.17
CA LEU A 105 12.87 1.33 0.84
C LEU A 105 14.28 1.25 0.27
N ASN A 106 15.27 1.77 0.99
CA ASN A 106 16.67 1.67 0.58
C ASN A 106 17.61 1.63 1.79
N LYS A 107 18.84 1.18 1.57
CA LYS A 107 19.93 1.38 2.53
C LYS A 107 20.44 2.83 2.47
N ASP A 108 20.74 3.41 3.62
CA ASP A 108 21.40 4.71 3.79
C ASP A 108 22.46 4.63 4.90
N ASP A 109 23.73 4.71 4.50
CA ASP A 109 24.86 4.62 5.43
C ASP A 109 24.92 5.77 6.45
N ASN A 110 24.22 6.87 6.17
CA ASN A 110 24.12 8.00 7.09
C ASN A 110 23.06 7.76 8.18
N ALA A 111 22.10 6.86 7.96
CA ALA A 111 21.02 6.55 8.89
C ALA A 111 21.49 5.63 10.05
N ARG A 112 22.36 6.13 10.93
CA ARG A 112 22.99 5.35 12.01
C ARG A 112 22.04 4.75 13.04
N SER A 113 20.88 5.35 13.23
CA SER A 113 19.84 4.84 14.12
C SER A 113 18.85 3.89 13.44
N ALA A 114 18.94 3.73 12.12
CA ALA A 114 18.11 2.78 11.39
C ALA A 114 18.72 1.37 11.44
N ARG A 115 17.92 0.39 11.86
CA ARG A 115 18.32 -1.02 11.84
C ARG A 115 18.63 -1.46 10.42
N GLY A 116 19.76 -2.15 10.26
CA GLY A 116 20.26 -2.57 8.94
C GLY A 116 20.49 -1.45 7.93
N ARG A 117 20.51 -0.19 8.40
CA ARG A 117 20.55 1.02 7.56
C ARG A 117 19.37 1.18 6.61
N PHE A 118 18.29 0.43 6.82
CA PHE A 118 17.10 0.53 5.99
C PHE A 118 16.26 1.72 6.39
N VAL A 119 15.98 2.56 5.39
CA VAL A 119 15.09 3.72 5.49
C VAL A 119 13.89 3.47 4.60
N LEU A 120 12.70 3.47 5.20
CA LEU A 120 11.46 3.55 4.45
C LEU A 120 11.10 5.03 4.30
N GLN A 121 10.87 5.46 3.07
CA GLN A 121 10.38 6.77 2.71
C GLN A 121 8.99 6.60 2.08
N ILE A 122 8.01 7.33 2.57
CA ILE A 122 6.70 7.47 1.92
C ILE A 122 6.51 8.95 1.61
N ASN A 123 6.51 9.30 0.33
CA ASN A 123 6.58 10.69 -0.14
C ASN A 123 7.76 11.41 0.52
N ASP A 124 7.52 12.39 1.39
CA ASP A 124 8.57 13.17 2.08
C ASP A 124 8.82 12.73 3.53
N GLU A 125 8.17 11.65 3.98
CA GLU A 125 8.28 11.15 5.35
C GLU A 125 9.18 9.93 5.46
N PHE A 126 10.08 9.94 6.44
CA PHE A 126 11.06 8.88 6.68
C PHE A 126 10.70 8.06 7.93
N TYR A 127 10.97 6.76 7.86
CA TYR A 127 10.63 5.77 8.87
C TYR A 127 11.76 4.75 9.02
N TYR A 128 12.10 4.43 10.28
CA TYR A 128 13.11 3.42 10.63
C TYR A 128 12.45 2.23 11.34
N PHE A 129 12.94 1.02 11.06
CA PHE A 129 12.44 -0.21 11.68
C PHE A 129 12.55 -0.16 13.21
N SER A 130 11.48 -0.55 13.89
CA SER A 130 11.47 -0.72 15.36
C SER A 130 11.80 -2.19 15.73
N LYS A 131 11.15 -2.73 16.76
CA LYS A 131 11.23 -4.15 17.13
C LYS A 131 10.10 -4.92 16.43
N GLY A 132 10.45 -5.92 15.60
CA GLY A 132 9.49 -6.76 14.89
C GLY A 132 9.21 -6.31 13.45
N PRO A 133 8.20 -6.92 12.79
CA PRO A 133 7.84 -6.58 11.42
C PRO A 133 7.25 -5.18 11.33
N ALA A 134 7.59 -4.48 10.25
CA ALA A 134 6.93 -3.24 9.87
C ALA A 134 5.72 -3.54 8.97
N GLN A 135 4.78 -2.61 8.91
CA GLN A 135 3.60 -2.72 8.06
C GLN A 135 3.30 -1.38 7.42
N ILE A 136 2.96 -1.41 6.14
CA ILE A 136 2.33 -0.29 5.42
C ILE A 136 0.85 -0.65 5.27
N ASN A 137 0.01 0.07 6.01
CA ASN A 137 -1.43 -0.12 6.00
C ASN A 137 -2.07 0.85 5.02
N PHE A 138 -2.77 0.31 4.04
CA PHE A 138 -3.54 1.02 3.05
C PHE A 138 -4.98 1.09 3.54
N SER A 139 -5.47 2.31 3.82
CA SER A 139 -6.90 2.56 4.04
C SER A 139 -7.58 2.64 2.68
N LEU A 140 -8.64 1.85 2.49
CA LEU A 140 -9.31 1.69 1.20
C LEU A 140 -10.72 2.26 1.27
N THR A 141 -11.12 2.87 0.16
CA THR A 141 -12.48 3.35 -0.10
C THR A 141 -12.94 2.84 -1.46
N ASP A 142 -14.20 3.09 -1.78
CA ASP A 142 -14.76 2.81 -3.11
C ASP A 142 -13.95 3.45 -4.25
N ASN A 143 -13.27 4.57 -3.98
CA ASN A 143 -12.50 5.34 -4.97
C ASN A 143 -10.99 5.01 -4.97
N GLY A 144 -10.54 4.07 -4.11
CA GLY A 144 -9.14 3.70 -3.99
C GLY A 144 -8.53 4.02 -2.63
N ILE A 145 -7.22 4.27 -2.64
CA ILE A 145 -6.42 4.47 -1.41
C ILE A 145 -6.72 5.87 -0.86
N SER A 146 -7.29 5.94 0.34
CA SER A 146 -7.52 7.21 1.03
C SER A 146 -6.32 7.65 1.86
N GLU A 147 -5.60 6.70 2.45
CA GLU A 147 -4.49 6.99 3.36
C GLU A 147 -3.50 5.81 3.43
N LEU A 148 -2.24 6.13 3.71
CA LEU A 148 -1.22 5.17 4.13
C LEU A 148 -0.81 5.42 5.57
N ASN A 149 -0.73 4.36 6.36
CA ASN A 149 -0.28 4.40 7.75
C ASN A 149 0.84 3.39 7.98
N VAL A 150 1.95 3.83 8.56
CA VAL A 150 3.08 2.94 8.88
C VAL A 150 2.99 2.45 10.32
N ARG A 151 3.14 1.14 10.53
CA ARG A 151 3.25 0.51 11.86
C ARG A 151 4.55 -0.28 11.99
N GLY A 152 4.99 -0.50 13.23
CA GLY A 152 6.24 -1.22 13.50
C GLY A 152 7.51 -0.43 13.11
N MET A 153 7.39 0.87 12.86
CA MET A 153 8.49 1.78 12.55
C MET A 153 8.32 3.09 13.33
N PHE A 154 9.39 3.88 13.42
CA PHE A 154 9.37 5.19 14.05
C PHE A 154 9.94 6.26 13.11
N LYS A 155 9.46 7.50 13.23
CA LYS A 155 10.04 8.64 12.52
C LYS A 155 11.38 9.04 13.18
N PRO A 156 12.46 9.27 12.42
CA PRO A 156 13.70 9.79 13.00
C PRO A 156 13.45 11.14 13.66
N LYS A 157 14.16 11.42 14.75
CA LYS A 157 14.18 12.76 15.33
C LYS A 157 14.88 13.70 14.35
N ARG A 158 14.25 14.85 14.07
CA ARG A 158 14.88 15.96 13.35
C ARG A 158 16.00 16.58 14.18
#